data_AF-A0A238VNA3-F1
#
_entry.id   AF-A0A238VNA3-F1
#
_cell.length_a   1.000
_cell.length_b   1.000
_cell.length_c   1.000
_cell.angle_alpha   90.00
_cell.angle_beta   90.00
_cell.angle_gamma   90.00
#
_symmetry.space_group_name_H-M   'P 1'
#
loop_
_entity.id
_entity.type
_entity.pdbx_description
1 polymer ?
#
loop_
_entity_poly.entity_id
_entity_poly.type
_entity_poly.pdbx_seq_one_letter_code
_entity_poly.pdbx_strand_id
1 'polypeptide(L)'
;MTKEPVWQEVDAHAWSHAEAEARCLELGKGDASRAVDSAIITLRRNFDDTILIGGPPCQAYSLVGRARSKGKAGYVPEQDERHYLFREYISVLDRLRPAAFVMENGKGMLSSTI
;
A
#
# COMPACT_ATOMS: atom_id res chain seq x y z
N MET A 1 15.81 -10.63 -28.75
CA MET A 1 15.33 -9.56 -27.86
C MET A 1 16.22 -8.36 -28.09
N THR A 2 15.65 -7.23 -28.51
CA THR A 2 16.37 -5.95 -28.52
C THR A 2 16.76 -5.59 -27.09
N LYS A 3 17.95 -5.01 -26.92
CA LYS A 3 18.40 -4.51 -25.62
C LYS A 3 17.49 -3.34 -25.23
N GLU A 4 17.01 -3.35 -23.99
CA GLU A 4 16.23 -2.22 -23.46
C GLU A 4 17.10 -0.95 -23.49
N PRO A 5 16.54 0.20 -23.88
CA PRO A 5 17.30 1.45 -23.90
C PRO A 5 17.67 1.90 -22.49
N VAL A 6 18.73 2.69 -22.38
CA VAL A 6 19.02 3.43 -21.16
C VAL A 6 18.02 4.60 -21.07
N TRP A 7 16.90 4.38 -20.37
CA TRP A 7 15.77 5.33 -20.34
C TRP A 7 16.16 6.75 -19.88
N GLN A 8 17.16 6.86 -19.00
CA GLN A 8 17.77 8.13 -18.56
C GLN A 8 18.36 8.95 -19.72
N GLU A 9 18.91 8.29 -20.74
CA GLU A 9 19.50 8.95 -21.91
C GLU A 9 18.45 9.29 -22.97
N VAL A 10 17.30 8.60 -22.95
CA VAL A 10 16.18 8.85 -23.87
C VAL A 10 15.42 10.12 -23.47
N ASP A 11 15.08 10.25 -22.19
CA ASP A 11 14.43 11.44 -21.64
C ASP A 11 14.75 11.58 -20.15
N ALA A 12 15.80 12.32 -19.84
CA ALA A 12 16.25 12.55 -18.46
C ALA A 12 15.19 13.26 -17.60
N HIS A 13 14.35 14.10 -18.21
CA HIS A 13 13.32 14.83 -17.48
C HIS A 13 12.18 13.88 -17.10
N ALA A 14 11.63 13.14 -18.06
CA ALA A 14 10.60 12.14 -17.79
C ALA A 14 11.10 11.07 -16.81
N TRP A 15 12.36 10.66 -16.92
CA TRP A 15 12.98 9.73 -15.98
C TRP A 15 13.02 10.29 -14.55
N SER A 16 13.43 11.55 -14.39
CA SER A 16 13.45 12.20 -13.07
C SER A 16 12.06 12.31 -12.45
N HIS A 17 11.02 12.60 -13.24
CA HIS A 17 9.63 12.58 -12.76
C HIS A 17 9.21 11.16 -12.33
N ALA A 18 9.56 10.15 -13.12
CA ALA A 18 9.25 8.76 -12.79
C ALA A 18 9.91 8.33 -11.48
N GLU A 19 11.16 8.69 -11.22
CA GLU A 19 11.84 8.40 -9.94
C GLU A 19 11.21 9.15 -8.76
N ALA A 20 10.74 10.38 -8.97
CA ALA A 20 10.06 11.18 -7.95
C ALA A 20 8.67 10.61 -7.59
N GLU A 21 7.99 9.96 -8.54
CA GLU A 21 6.69 9.30 -8.34
C GLU A 21 6.83 7.87 -7.82
N ALA A 22 7.68 7.04 -8.45
CA ALA A 22 7.84 5.61 -8.19
C ALA A 22 9.08 5.32 -7.31
N ARG A 23 8.95 5.54 -6.01
CA ARG A 23 10.09 5.61 -5.06
C ARG A 23 10.64 4.27 -4.54
N CYS A 24 10.08 3.12 -4.95
CA CYS A 24 10.47 1.78 -4.48
C CYS A 24 10.61 1.67 -2.95
N LEU A 25 9.62 2.17 -2.21
CA LEU A 25 9.61 2.16 -0.75
C LEU A 25 8.81 0.96 -0.23
N GLU A 26 9.21 0.44 0.93
CA GLU A 26 8.51 -0.64 1.62
C GLU A 26 7.74 -0.07 2.81
N LEU A 27 6.41 -0.16 2.75
CA LEU A 27 5.54 0.36 3.80
C LEU A 27 5.89 -0.25 5.15
N GLY A 28 5.92 0.63 6.16
CA GLY A 28 6.22 0.24 7.52
C GLY A 28 7.71 0.21 7.89
N LYS A 29 8.58 0.56 6.94
CA LYS A 29 9.93 1.03 7.25
C LYS A 29 9.93 2.54 7.52
N GLY A 30 10.92 3.02 8.27
CA GLY A 30 10.97 4.41 8.72
C GLY A 30 11.15 5.43 7.58
N ASP A 31 11.86 5.05 6.52
CA ASP A 31 12.01 5.82 5.29
C ASP A 31 10.67 5.95 4.54
N ALA A 32 9.93 4.86 4.36
CA ALA A 32 8.61 4.87 3.75
C ALA A 32 7.63 5.72 4.56
N SER A 33 7.64 5.57 5.88
CA SER A 33 6.78 6.34 6.79
C SER A 33 7.01 7.85 6.63
N ARG A 34 8.26 8.30 6.66
CA ARG A 34 8.59 9.73 6.46
C ARG A 34 8.18 10.24 5.08
N ALA A 35 8.38 9.43 4.04
CA ALA A 35 8.01 9.81 2.68
C ALA A 35 6.50 9.97 2.51
N VAL A 36 5.72 9.03 3.06
CA VAL A 36 4.26 9.05 3.07
C VAL A 36 3.74 10.25 3.87
N ASP A 37 4.31 10.51 5.04
CA ASP A 37 3.95 11.65 5.90
C ASP A 37 4.12 12.98 5.17
N SER A 38 5.28 13.17 4.55
CA SER A 38 5.59 14.36 3.75
C SER A 38 4.64 14.51 2.56
N ALA A 39 4.31 13.40 1.89
CA ALA A 39 3.35 13.40 0.80
C ALA A 39 1.94 13.80 1.27
N ILE A 40 1.46 13.26 2.40
CA ILE A 40 0.14 13.61 2.96
C ILE A 40 0.07 15.10 3.30
N ILE A 41 1.08 15.65 3.97
CA ILE A 41 1.13 17.07 4.33
C ILE A 41 1.09 17.94 3.06
N THR A 42 1.88 17.57 2.07
CA THR A 42 1.96 18.31 0.80
C THR A 42 0.64 18.26 0.04
N LEU A 43 0.02 17.08 -0.07
CA LEU A 43 -1.24 16.89 -0.76
C LEU A 43 -2.37 17.67 -0.09
N ARG A 44 -2.51 17.56 1.23
CA ARG A 44 -3.55 18.28 1.99
C ARG A 44 -3.40 19.80 1.98
N ARG A 45 -2.20 20.31 1.69
CA ARG A 45 -1.96 21.75 1.57
C ARG A 45 -2.32 22.30 0.19
N ASN A 46 -2.17 21.48 -0.84
CA ASN A 46 -2.25 21.93 -2.24
C ASN A 46 -3.54 21.48 -2.95
N PHE A 47 -4.25 20.48 -2.41
CA PHE A 47 -5.43 19.91 -3.02
C PHE A 47 -6.53 19.69 -1.98
N ASP A 48 -7.74 20.11 -2.31
CA ASP A 48 -8.93 19.89 -1.49
C ASP A 48 -9.43 18.44 -1.59
N ASP A 49 -9.39 17.88 -2.80
CA ASP A 49 -9.81 16.52 -3.10
C ASP A 49 -8.61 15.67 -3.55
N THR A 50 -8.45 14.51 -2.91
CA THR A 50 -7.43 13.52 -3.23
C THR A 50 -8.04 12.14 -3.39
N ILE A 51 -7.40 11.27 -4.17
CA ILE A 51 -7.77 9.87 -4.32
C ILE A 51 -6.62 9.01 -3.83
N LEU A 52 -6.90 8.06 -2.92
CA LEU A 52 -5.92 7.06 -2.51
C LEU A 52 -6.13 5.76 -3.28
N ILE A 53 -5.10 5.25 -3.94
CA ILE A 53 -5.14 3.96 -4.65
C ILE A 53 -4.12 3.02 -4.01
N GLY A 54 -4.52 1.78 -3.72
CA GLY A 54 -3.57 0.76 -3.27
C GLY A 54 -4.17 -0.64 -3.16
N GLY A 55 -3.32 -1.63 -2.99
CA GLY A 55 -3.71 -3.03 -2.78
C GLY A 55 -3.04 -3.60 -1.53
N PRO A 56 -3.46 -3.19 -0.31
CA PRO A 56 -2.86 -3.71 0.90
C PRO A 56 -3.11 -5.23 0.98
N PRO A 57 -2.10 -6.01 1.43
CA PRO A 57 -2.17 -7.47 1.35
C PRO A 57 -3.36 -8.04 2.13
N CYS A 58 -4.18 -8.82 1.43
CA CYS A 58 -5.43 -9.42 1.91
C CYS A 58 -5.26 -10.67 2.81
N GLN A 59 -4.03 -11.17 2.95
CA GLN A 59 -3.76 -12.43 3.64
C GLN A 59 -4.07 -12.41 5.15
N ALA A 60 -4.15 -11.23 5.75
CA ALA A 60 -4.54 -11.00 7.13
C ALA A 60 -6.04 -11.29 7.41
N TYR A 61 -6.93 -11.02 6.43
CA TYR A 61 -8.38 -11.04 6.65
C TYR A 61 -9.18 -11.92 5.69
N SER A 62 -8.58 -12.51 4.65
CA SER A 62 -9.27 -13.54 3.86
C SER A 62 -9.59 -14.76 4.75
N LEU A 63 -10.80 -15.30 4.63
CA LEU A 63 -11.29 -16.42 5.46
C LEU A 63 -10.37 -17.66 5.41
N VAL A 64 -9.59 -17.80 4.34
CA VAL A 64 -8.58 -18.86 4.15
C VAL A 64 -7.37 -18.70 5.09
N GLY A 65 -6.97 -17.46 5.41
CA GLY A 65 -5.97 -17.17 6.43
C GLY A 65 -6.45 -17.55 7.83
N ARG A 66 -7.71 -17.21 8.17
CA ARG A 66 -8.34 -17.64 9.44
C ARG A 66 -8.53 -19.16 9.53
N ALA A 67 -8.92 -19.81 8.43
CA ALA A 67 -9.18 -21.25 8.41
C ALA A 67 -7.91 -22.10 8.60
N ARG A 68 -6.76 -21.68 8.06
CA ARG A 68 -5.47 -22.36 8.30
C ARG A 68 -4.88 -22.05 9.68
N SER A 69 -5.17 -20.87 10.26
CA SER A 69 -4.65 -20.49 11.57
C SER A 69 -5.49 -20.98 12.77
N LYS A 70 -6.76 -21.34 12.56
CA LYS A 70 -7.60 -22.00 13.59
C LYS A 70 -7.10 -23.39 14.03
N GLY A 71 -6.18 -24.01 13.27
CA GLY A 71 -5.60 -25.31 13.60
C GLY A 71 -4.37 -25.27 14.51
N LYS A 72 -3.84 -24.08 14.84
CA LYS A 72 -2.70 -23.93 15.77
C LYS A 72 -3.20 -23.51 17.14
N ALA A 73 -3.05 -24.37 18.14
CA ALA A 73 -3.23 -24.01 19.54
C ALA A 73 -2.27 -22.85 19.88
N GLY A 74 -2.82 -21.67 20.21
CA GLY A 74 -2.05 -20.48 20.57
C GLY A 74 -1.89 -19.41 19.48
N TYR A 75 -2.61 -19.49 18.34
CA TYR A 75 -2.60 -18.40 17.35
C TYR A 75 -3.33 -17.16 17.89
N VAL A 76 -2.59 -16.06 18.06
CA VAL A 76 -3.12 -14.73 18.38
C VAL A 76 -3.10 -13.92 17.08
N PRO A 77 -4.25 -13.69 16.42
CA PRO A 77 -4.31 -12.90 15.20
C PRO A 77 -3.66 -11.52 15.38
N GLU A 78 -3.77 -10.89 16.56
CA GLU A 78 -3.18 -9.58 16.82
C GLU A 78 -1.64 -9.52 16.74
N GLN A 79 -0.94 -10.67 16.73
CA GLN A 79 0.53 -10.76 16.67
C GLN A 79 1.08 -11.15 15.30
N ASP A 80 0.24 -11.27 14.28
CA ASP A 80 0.67 -11.61 12.92
C ASP A 80 1.29 -10.37 12.23
N GLU A 81 2.57 -10.42 11.89
CA GLU A 81 3.30 -9.34 11.18
C GLU A 81 2.62 -8.92 9.87
N ARG A 82 1.80 -9.80 9.27
CA ARG A 82 1.04 -9.52 8.05
C ARG A 82 -0.14 -8.57 8.26
N HIS A 83 -0.52 -8.28 9.51
CA HIS A 83 -1.52 -7.26 9.85
C HIS A 83 -0.97 -5.83 9.71
N TYR A 84 0.36 -5.69 9.65
CA TYR A 84 1.01 -4.40 9.71
C TYR A 84 0.75 -3.55 8.46
N LEU A 85 0.91 -4.11 7.27
CA LEU A 85 0.72 -3.38 6.01
C LEU A 85 -0.72 -2.89 5.82
N PHE A 86 -1.71 -3.62 6.33
CA PHE A 86 -3.10 -3.16 6.35
C PHE A 86 -3.30 -1.98 7.30
N ARG A 87 -2.73 -2.04 8.52
CA ARG A 87 -2.77 -0.91 9.47
C ARG A 87 -2.12 0.34 8.92
N GLU A 88 -0.98 0.20 8.23
CA GLU A 88 -0.34 1.32 7.54
C GLU A 88 -1.25 1.93 6.47
N TYR A 89 -1.92 1.11 5.66
CA TYR A 89 -2.89 1.62 4.67
C TYR A 89 -4.06 2.37 5.33
N ILE A 90 -4.62 1.84 6.43
CA ILE A 90 -5.67 2.54 7.20
C ILE A 90 -5.14 3.84 7.81
N SER A 91 -3.91 3.87 8.32
CA SER A 91 -3.26 5.08 8.84
C SER A 91 -3.15 6.16 7.76
N VAL A 92 -2.80 5.78 6.53
CA VAL A 92 -2.78 6.72 5.39
C VAL A 92 -4.18 7.25 5.09
N LEU A 93 -5.20 6.38 5.03
CA LEU A 93 -6.60 6.81 4.83
C LEU A 93 -7.06 7.81 5.89
N ASP A 94 -6.79 7.52 7.15
CA ASP A 94 -7.21 8.35 8.28
C ASP A 94 -6.57 9.74 8.24
N ARG A 95 -5.27 9.80 7.90
CA ARG A 95 -4.50 11.04 7.89
C ARG A 95 -4.71 11.88 6.63
N LEU A 96 -4.86 11.23 5.48
CA LEU A 96 -5.08 11.90 4.19
C LEU A 96 -6.53 12.36 4.03
N ARG A 97 -7.51 11.62 4.57
CA ARG A 97 -8.95 11.88 4.39
C ARG A 97 -9.33 12.13 2.91
N PRO A 98 -9.00 11.18 2.00
CA PRO A 98 -9.26 11.38 0.58
C PRO A 98 -10.76 11.41 0.28
N ALA A 99 -11.14 12.09 -0.80
CA ALA A 99 -12.52 12.15 -1.29
C ALA A 99 -13.01 10.78 -1.77
N ALA A 100 -12.08 9.97 -2.30
CA ALA A 100 -12.34 8.59 -2.68
C ALA A 100 -11.09 7.72 -2.46
N PHE A 101 -11.28 6.41 -2.34
CA PHE A 101 -10.18 5.47 -2.38
C PHE A 101 -10.54 4.24 -3.21
N VAL A 102 -9.51 3.64 -3.82
CA VAL A 102 -9.59 2.39 -4.56
C VAL A 102 -8.68 1.37 -3.90
N MET A 103 -9.29 0.27 -3.44
CA MET A 103 -8.58 -0.86 -2.87
C MET A 103 -8.62 -2.04 -3.84
N GLU A 104 -7.48 -2.35 -4.47
CA GLU A 104 -7.35 -3.57 -5.26
C GLU A 104 -7.21 -4.78 -4.31
N ASN A 105 -7.94 -5.85 -4.61
CA ASN A 105 -7.85 -7.08 -3.84
C ASN A 105 -8.24 -8.29 -4.71
N GLY A 106 -7.64 -9.44 -4.43
CA GLY A 106 -7.97 -10.70 -5.09
C GLY A 106 -9.39 -11.19 -4.77
N LYS A 107 -9.89 -12.10 -5.62
CA LYS A 107 -11.27 -12.65 -5.60
C LYS A 107 -11.74 -13.27 -4.27
N GLY A 108 -10.83 -13.53 -3.32
CA GLY A 108 -11.14 -14.10 -2.00
C GLY A 108 -11.68 -13.12 -0.96
N MET A 109 -11.75 -11.81 -1.26
CA MET A 109 -12.29 -10.81 -0.32
C MET A 109 -13.80 -10.99 -0.09
N LEU A 110 -14.57 -11.27 -1.15
CA LEU A 110 -16.03 -11.43 -1.09
C LEU A 110 -16.49 -12.85 -0.76
N SER A 111 -15.64 -13.87 -0.95
CA SER A 111 -15.95 -15.26 -0.56
C SER A 111 -15.80 -15.50 0.94
N SER A 112 -15.49 -14.45 1.70
CA SER A 112 -15.32 -14.47 3.14
C SER A 112 -16.69 -14.31 3.83
N THR A 113 -17.61 -15.25 3.62
CA THR A 113 -18.89 -15.29 4.37
C THR A 113 -18.62 -15.84 5.77
N ILE A 114 -19.12 -15.12 6.78
CA ILE A 114 -19.04 -15.43 8.22
C ILE A 114 -19.43 -16.88 8.49
#